data_AF-A0A1Y0EP95-F1
#
_entry.id   AF-A0A1Y0EP95-F1
#
_cell.length_a   1.000
_cell.length_b   1.000
_cell.length_c   1.000
_cell.angle_alpha   90.00
_cell.angle_beta   90.00
_cell.angle_gamma   90.00
#
_symmetry.space_group_name_H-M   'P 1'
#
loop_
_entity.id
_entity.type
_entity.pdbx_description
1 polymer ?
#
loop_
_entity_poly.entity_id
_entity_poly.type
_entity_poly.pdbx_seq_one_letter_code
_entity_poly.pdbx_strand_id
1 'polypeptide(L)'
;MVLATAAVLGASAAMAQGIVVPAGDTAAWAIDVDLSCEDVLVQGTLQLQGAHLSRVRTLTIEAGGHLAVSGGAQLDVSLGWHNAGAFTAGDGTVDVDGACSDTTTFTGNNRFQTLQATAAGQTLLWAAGSEQQVAGLLTLQGQTLRGQGGTARLSLLPEGTQAIEAVGVDNVDARGGQHLAPTQHNLIAGGVAPNWFQPAAPGAGVVAPVPLGGPWSLGVLIAGVLATAGRWRQRSRSGAGAPLGR
;
A
#
# COMPACT_ATOMS: atom_id res chain seq x y z
N MET A 1 -9.65 5.61 60.82
CA MET A 1 -9.15 5.87 59.46
C MET A 1 -10.18 5.28 58.50
N VAL A 2 -11.12 6.11 58.04
CA VAL A 2 -12.24 5.67 57.18
C VAL A 2 -11.90 6.09 55.76
N LEU A 3 -11.66 5.11 54.87
CA LEU A 3 -11.33 5.34 53.47
C LEU A 3 -12.64 5.42 52.68
N ALA A 4 -12.95 6.58 52.12
CA ALA A 4 -14.10 6.80 51.26
C ALA A 4 -13.71 6.54 49.80
N THR A 5 -14.24 5.48 49.20
CA THR A 5 -14.03 5.15 47.79
C THR A 5 -15.08 5.88 46.95
N ALA A 6 -14.66 6.92 46.23
CA ALA A 6 -15.51 7.64 45.27
C ALA A 6 -15.56 6.86 43.95
N ALA A 7 -16.71 6.30 43.61
CA ALA A 7 -16.97 5.72 42.29
C ALA A 7 -17.27 6.85 41.30
N VAL A 8 -16.38 7.05 40.32
CA VAL A 8 -16.61 7.94 39.19
C VAL A 8 -17.52 7.23 38.20
N LEU A 9 -18.75 7.70 38.07
CA LEU A 9 -19.69 7.33 37.01
C LEU A 9 -19.16 7.93 35.70
N GLY A 10 -18.60 7.09 34.83
CA GLY A 10 -18.32 7.46 33.44
C GLY A 10 -19.64 7.55 32.66
N ALA A 11 -20.03 8.76 32.28
CA ALA A 11 -21.12 8.96 31.33
C ALA A 11 -20.64 8.50 29.94
N SER A 12 -21.19 7.38 29.45
CA SER A 12 -21.05 7.01 28.04
C SER A 12 -21.85 8.00 27.20
N ALA A 13 -21.16 8.70 26.30
CA ALA A 13 -21.80 9.51 25.29
C ALA A 13 -22.67 8.60 24.42
N ALA A 14 -23.99 8.75 24.52
CA ALA A 14 -24.93 8.14 23.59
C ALA A 14 -24.80 8.87 22.24
N MET A 15 -23.90 8.37 21.38
CA MET A 15 -23.91 8.69 19.96
C MET A 15 -25.10 7.96 19.31
N ALA A 16 -25.67 8.56 18.27
CA ALA A 16 -26.82 8.08 17.50
C ALA A 16 -26.73 6.57 17.18
N GLN A 17 -27.88 5.89 17.22
CA GLN A 17 -28.03 4.44 17.38
C GLN A 17 -27.45 3.64 16.20
N GLY A 18 -26.15 3.35 16.23
CA GLY A 18 -25.58 2.27 15.42
C GLY A 18 -26.05 0.89 15.89
N ILE A 19 -25.81 -0.14 15.09
CA ILE A 19 -26.12 -1.52 15.49
C ILE A 19 -25.08 -2.00 16.49
N VAL A 20 -25.55 -2.51 17.64
CA VAL A 20 -24.70 -3.11 18.66
C VAL A 20 -25.08 -4.58 18.81
N VAL A 21 -24.09 -5.47 18.73
CA VAL A 21 -24.20 -6.87 19.17
C VAL A 21 -23.58 -6.95 20.57
N PRO A 22 -24.39 -7.01 21.64
CA PRO A 22 -23.88 -6.94 23.02
C PRO A 22 -22.98 -8.12 23.38
N ALA A 23 -22.12 -7.91 24.37
CA ALA A 23 -21.27 -8.98 24.90
C ALA A 23 -22.11 -10.16 25.41
N GLY A 24 -21.72 -11.38 25.05
CA GLY A 24 -22.43 -12.61 25.39
C GLY A 24 -23.54 -13.00 24.42
N ASP A 25 -23.98 -12.08 23.56
CA ASP A 25 -25.01 -12.37 22.56
C ASP A 25 -24.41 -12.94 21.27
N THR A 26 -25.24 -13.63 20.49
CA THR A 26 -24.94 -14.05 19.12
C THR A 26 -26.04 -13.56 18.20
N ALA A 27 -25.66 -12.76 17.20
CA ALA A 27 -26.52 -12.32 16.12
C ALA A 27 -26.06 -13.01 14.81
N ALA A 28 -26.99 -13.63 14.09
CA ALA A 28 -26.73 -14.23 12.80
C ALA A 28 -27.58 -13.54 11.73
N TRP A 29 -26.94 -12.94 10.74
CA TRP A 29 -27.59 -12.21 9.66
C TRP A 29 -27.31 -12.88 8.32
N ALA A 30 -28.38 -13.01 7.53
CA ALA A 30 -28.37 -13.54 6.18
C ALA A 30 -29.21 -12.63 5.26
N ILE A 31 -29.25 -11.34 5.58
CA ILE A 31 -30.04 -10.31 4.90
C ILE A 31 -29.15 -9.16 4.50
N ASP A 32 -29.61 -8.41 3.51
CA ASP A 32 -28.96 -7.16 3.10
C ASP A 32 -29.46 -6.01 3.96
N VAL A 33 -28.53 -5.18 4.44
CA VAL A 33 -28.81 -4.04 5.31
C VAL A 33 -27.99 -2.85 4.83
N ASP A 34 -28.66 -1.73 4.56
CA ASP A 34 -28.03 -0.42 4.38
C ASP A 34 -28.03 0.30 5.73
N LEU A 35 -26.84 0.60 6.25
CA LEU A 35 -26.70 1.29 7.54
C LEU A 35 -26.70 2.80 7.42
N SER A 36 -26.83 3.36 6.23
CA SER A 36 -26.95 4.80 6.02
C SER A 36 -25.85 5.61 6.71
N CYS A 37 -24.63 5.08 6.76
CA CYS A 37 -23.49 5.64 7.50
C CYS A 37 -23.62 5.58 9.03
N GLU A 38 -24.30 4.57 9.56
CA GLU A 38 -24.28 4.22 10.98
C GLU A 38 -23.13 3.25 11.30
N ASP A 39 -22.83 3.11 12.59
CA ASP A 39 -21.74 2.27 13.07
C ASP A 39 -22.25 0.85 13.40
N VAL A 40 -21.36 -0.12 13.27
CA VAL A 40 -21.55 -1.49 13.78
C VAL A 40 -20.56 -1.73 14.89
N LEU A 41 -21.07 -2.08 16.08
CA LEU A 41 -20.28 -2.42 17.25
C LEU A 41 -20.50 -3.88 17.62
N VAL A 42 -19.45 -4.69 17.53
CA VAL A 42 -19.47 -6.13 17.83
C VAL A 42 -18.77 -6.36 19.17
N GLN A 43 -19.55 -6.57 20.22
CA GLN A 43 -19.06 -6.96 21.56
C GLN A 43 -19.31 -8.44 21.86
N GLY A 44 -20.36 -9.02 21.26
CA GLY A 44 -20.65 -10.46 21.25
C GLY A 44 -20.16 -11.13 19.97
N THR A 45 -20.95 -12.06 19.43
CA THR A 45 -20.67 -12.73 18.16
C THR A 45 -21.62 -12.25 17.06
N LEU A 46 -21.09 -11.66 15.99
CA LEU A 46 -21.83 -11.35 14.77
C LEU A 46 -21.44 -12.35 13.68
N GLN A 47 -22.42 -13.09 13.16
CA GLN A 47 -22.25 -14.03 12.05
C GLN A 47 -22.93 -13.47 10.81
N LEU A 48 -22.18 -13.26 9.74
CA LEU A 48 -22.70 -12.86 8.44
C LEU A 48 -22.67 -14.07 7.51
N GLN A 49 -23.84 -14.53 7.09
CA GLN A 49 -24.03 -15.74 6.28
C GLN A 49 -24.65 -15.36 4.94
N GLY A 50 -23.83 -14.90 4.00
CA GLY A 50 -24.28 -14.35 2.72
C GLY A 50 -25.04 -13.02 2.83
N ALA A 51 -24.88 -12.31 3.94
CA ALA A 51 -25.43 -10.96 4.15
C ALA A 51 -24.61 -9.90 3.40
N HIS A 52 -25.26 -8.80 3.02
CA HIS A 52 -24.58 -7.57 2.57
C HIS A 52 -24.81 -6.44 3.56
N LEU A 53 -23.74 -5.94 4.19
CA LEU A 53 -23.78 -4.73 5.01
C LEU A 53 -23.22 -3.60 4.17
N SER A 54 -24.09 -2.70 3.72
CA SER A 54 -23.68 -1.56 2.89
C SER A 54 -23.65 -0.27 3.71
N ARG A 55 -22.77 0.66 3.29
CA ARG A 55 -22.62 1.99 3.88
C ARG A 55 -22.40 1.95 5.40
N VAL A 56 -21.59 1.00 5.86
CA VAL A 56 -21.15 0.96 7.25
C VAL A 56 -20.18 2.13 7.45
N ARG A 57 -20.50 3.06 8.36
CA ARG A 57 -19.55 4.15 8.66
C ARG A 57 -18.33 3.58 9.34
N THR A 58 -18.50 3.03 10.54
CA THR A 58 -17.41 2.38 11.26
C THR A 58 -17.82 1.00 11.73
N LEU A 59 -17.01 -0.01 11.42
CA LEU A 59 -17.12 -1.35 11.98
C LEU A 59 -16.08 -1.52 13.09
N THR A 60 -16.54 -1.78 14.30
CA THR A 60 -15.69 -2.01 15.48
C THR A 60 -15.95 -3.40 16.05
N ILE A 61 -14.91 -4.22 16.11
CA ILE A 61 -14.89 -5.48 16.85
C ILE A 61 -14.15 -5.21 18.15
N GLU A 62 -14.88 -5.14 19.25
CA GLU A 62 -14.31 -4.88 20.58
C GLU A 62 -13.53 -6.08 21.11
N ALA A 63 -12.73 -5.85 22.16
CA ALA A 63 -12.08 -6.94 22.87
C ALA A 63 -13.13 -7.94 23.40
N GLY A 64 -13.02 -9.21 22.99
CA GLY A 64 -13.99 -10.26 23.29
C GLY A 64 -15.10 -10.42 22.26
N GLY A 65 -15.25 -9.47 21.33
CA GLY A 65 -16.14 -9.58 20.19
C GLY A 65 -15.61 -10.53 19.11
N HIS A 66 -16.53 -11.14 18.36
CA HIS A 66 -16.21 -12.00 17.23
C HIS A 66 -17.07 -11.67 16.01
N LEU A 67 -16.42 -11.30 14.90
CA LEU A 67 -17.06 -11.22 13.58
C LEU A 67 -16.67 -12.46 12.76
N ALA A 68 -17.67 -13.26 12.40
CA ALA A 68 -17.51 -14.42 11.52
C ALA A 68 -18.25 -14.19 10.21
N VAL A 69 -17.56 -14.34 9.09
CA VAL A 69 -18.10 -14.14 7.75
C VAL A 69 -18.09 -15.47 6.99
N SER A 70 -19.18 -15.77 6.30
CA SER A 70 -19.34 -16.94 5.45
C SER A 70 -20.40 -16.74 4.37
N GLY A 71 -20.49 -17.66 3.41
CA GLY A 71 -21.51 -17.65 2.37
C GLY A 71 -21.33 -16.50 1.37
N GLY A 72 -20.11 -15.98 1.21
CA GLY A 72 -19.81 -14.87 0.31
C GLY A 72 -20.34 -13.52 0.79
N ALA A 73 -20.53 -13.33 2.10
CA ALA A 73 -21.01 -12.07 2.65
C ALA A 73 -20.12 -10.88 2.26
N GLN A 74 -20.74 -9.71 2.10
CA GLN A 74 -20.07 -8.47 1.71
C GLN A 74 -20.23 -7.40 2.80
N LEU A 75 -19.14 -6.68 3.09
CA LEU A 75 -19.14 -5.57 4.04
C LEU A 75 -18.53 -4.34 3.36
N ASP A 76 -19.32 -3.29 3.19
CA ASP A 76 -18.87 -2.02 2.63
C ASP A 76 -18.63 -1.02 3.76
N VAL A 77 -17.38 -0.64 3.97
CA VAL A 77 -16.94 0.17 5.12
C VAL A 77 -16.33 1.48 4.63
N SER A 78 -16.81 2.60 5.17
CA SER A 78 -16.44 3.93 4.68
C SER A 78 -15.42 4.68 5.55
N LEU A 79 -15.66 4.78 6.87
CA LEU A 79 -14.86 5.62 7.79
C LEU A 79 -13.82 4.82 8.56
N GLY A 80 -14.16 3.59 9.01
CA GLY A 80 -13.21 2.84 9.81
C GLY A 80 -13.48 1.35 9.97
N TRP A 81 -12.39 0.58 9.98
CA TRP A 81 -12.34 -0.81 10.40
C TRP A 81 -11.45 -0.91 11.65
N HIS A 82 -12.05 -1.25 12.79
CA HIS A 82 -11.35 -1.35 14.06
C HIS A 82 -11.49 -2.74 14.65
N ASN A 83 -10.38 -3.44 14.81
CA ASN A 83 -10.40 -4.80 15.34
C ASN A 83 -9.50 -4.94 16.58
N ALA A 84 -10.13 -5.04 17.75
CA ALA A 84 -9.50 -5.43 19.01
C ALA A 84 -9.90 -6.86 19.45
N GLY A 85 -10.78 -7.52 18.70
CA GLY A 85 -11.31 -8.85 18.98
C GLY A 85 -10.86 -9.90 17.96
N ALA A 86 -11.78 -10.79 17.60
CA ALA A 86 -11.53 -11.87 16.64
C ALA A 86 -12.31 -11.66 15.34
N PHE A 87 -11.61 -11.72 14.20
CA PHE A 87 -12.21 -11.66 12.86
C PHE A 87 -11.90 -12.93 12.08
N THR A 88 -12.93 -13.61 11.60
CA THR A 88 -12.84 -14.75 10.68
C THR A 88 -13.46 -14.37 9.34
N ALA A 89 -12.63 -14.12 8.33
CA ALA A 89 -13.10 -13.63 7.02
C ALA A 89 -13.86 -14.65 6.17
N GLY A 90 -13.67 -15.96 6.40
CA GLY A 90 -14.27 -17.02 5.58
C GLY A 90 -14.04 -16.82 4.08
N ASP A 91 -15.12 -16.80 3.31
CA ASP A 91 -15.16 -16.53 1.87
C ASP A 91 -15.67 -15.11 1.52
N GLY A 92 -15.72 -14.21 2.51
CA GLY A 92 -16.33 -12.89 2.37
C GLY A 92 -15.44 -11.82 1.75
N THR A 93 -16.08 -10.69 1.42
CA THR A 93 -15.46 -9.51 0.84
C THR A 93 -15.62 -8.30 1.75
N VAL A 94 -14.53 -7.59 1.99
CA VAL A 94 -14.55 -6.25 2.59
C VAL A 94 -14.24 -5.24 1.49
N ASP A 95 -15.18 -4.34 1.23
CA ASP A 95 -15.04 -3.22 0.31
C ASP A 95 -14.88 -1.91 1.09
N VAL A 96 -13.91 -1.11 0.69
CA VAL A 96 -13.80 0.27 1.14
C VAL A 96 -14.48 1.14 0.10
N ASP A 97 -15.75 1.46 0.35
CA ASP A 97 -16.69 2.02 -0.63
C ASP A 97 -16.63 3.55 -0.73
N GLY A 98 -16.20 4.22 0.34
CA GLY A 98 -16.10 5.67 0.41
C GLY A 98 -17.42 6.42 0.42
N ALA A 99 -18.53 5.72 0.66
CA ALA A 99 -19.85 6.30 0.62
C ALA A 99 -20.10 7.32 1.75
N CYS A 100 -19.37 7.22 2.86
CA CYS A 100 -19.51 8.09 4.04
C CYS A 100 -18.26 8.92 4.36
N SER A 101 -17.11 8.61 3.77
CA SER A 101 -15.83 9.27 4.05
C SER A 101 -14.84 9.04 2.91
N ASP A 102 -14.01 10.05 2.62
CA ASP A 102 -12.87 9.93 1.70
C ASP A 102 -11.64 9.28 2.39
N THR A 103 -11.69 9.12 3.70
CA THR A 103 -10.61 8.58 4.52
C THR A 103 -11.14 7.44 5.36
N THR A 104 -10.48 6.28 5.27
CA THR A 104 -10.85 5.06 6.00
C THR A 104 -9.69 4.62 6.89
N THR A 105 -9.94 4.53 8.19
CA THR A 105 -8.91 4.12 9.16
C THR A 105 -8.97 2.62 9.46
N PHE A 106 -7.83 1.94 9.45
CA PHE A 106 -7.70 0.55 9.87
C PHE A 106 -6.87 0.46 11.15
N THR A 107 -7.39 -0.26 12.14
CA THR A 107 -6.66 -0.59 13.37
C THR A 107 -6.73 -2.09 13.65
N GLY A 108 -5.77 -2.58 14.44
CA GLY A 108 -5.64 -4.00 14.74
C GLY A 108 -5.05 -4.82 13.59
N ASN A 109 -4.84 -6.09 13.86
CA ASN A 109 -4.36 -7.04 12.86
C ASN A 109 -5.55 -7.77 12.24
N ASN A 110 -5.63 -7.77 10.92
CA ASN A 110 -6.76 -8.33 10.19
C ASN A 110 -6.26 -9.29 9.12
N ARG A 111 -7.07 -10.33 8.87
CA ARG A 111 -6.85 -11.27 7.79
C ARG A 111 -8.11 -11.34 6.95
N PHE A 112 -8.09 -10.70 5.80
CA PHE A 112 -9.17 -10.66 4.83
C PHE A 112 -9.04 -11.83 3.86
N GLN A 113 -10.18 -12.33 3.38
CA GLN A 113 -10.20 -13.19 2.20
C GLN A 113 -10.12 -12.34 0.94
N THR A 114 -11.06 -11.40 0.77
CA THR A 114 -11.00 -10.35 -0.24
C THR A 114 -11.03 -8.99 0.43
N LEU A 115 -10.09 -8.12 0.04
CA LEU A 115 -10.07 -6.70 0.40
C LEU A 115 -10.04 -5.89 -0.89
N GLN A 116 -11.01 -5.00 -1.06
CA GLN A 116 -11.09 -4.14 -2.23
C GLN A 116 -11.31 -2.68 -1.84
N ALA A 117 -10.77 -1.77 -2.64
CA ALA A 117 -11.07 -0.35 -2.61
C ALA A 117 -11.02 0.16 -4.06
N THR A 118 -12.17 0.62 -4.57
CA THR A 118 -12.29 1.06 -5.98
C THR A 118 -12.79 2.50 -6.13
N ALA A 119 -13.26 3.12 -5.05
CA ALA A 119 -13.53 4.54 -5.02
C ALA A 119 -12.21 5.33 -5.07
N ALA A 120 -11.92 5.92 -6.23
CA ALA A 120 -10.70 6.69 -6.46
C ALA A 120 -10.65 7.94 -5.55
N GLY A 121 -9.44 8.35 -5.18
CA GLY A 121 -9.21 9.53 -4.33
C GLY A 121 -9.33 9.24 -2.83
N GLN A 122 -9.70 8.01 -2.44
CA GLN A 122 -9.74 7.62 -1.04
C GLN A 122 -8.34 7.49 -0.42
N THR A 123 -8.26 7.79 0.87
CA THR A 123 -7.08 7.56 1.71
C THR A 123 -7.34 6.44 2.72
N LEU A 124 -6.57 5.36 2.62
CA LEU A 124 -6.55 4.28 3.61
C LEU A 124 -5.44 4.58 4.63
N LEU A 125 -5.83 4.88 5.87
CA LEU A 125 -4.91 5.16 6.98
C LEU A 125 -4.79 3.93 7.87
N TRP A 126 -3.59 3.40 8.02
CA TRP A 126 -3.38 2.19 8.83
C TRP A 126 -2.56 2.51 10.06
N ALA A 127 -3.02 2.09 11.23
CA ALA A 127 -2.31 2.30 12.47
C ALA A 127 -0.87 1.73 12.40
N ALA A 128 0.10 2.48 12.91
CA ALA A 128 1.47 2.01 13.02
C ALA A 128 1.54 0.66 13.76
N GLY A 129 2.37 -0.25 13.24
CA GLY A 129 2.53 -1.59 13.79
C GLY A 129 1.39 -2.57 13.50
N SER A 130 0.32 -2.14 12.84
CA SER A 130 -0.74 -3.05 12.37
C SER A 130 -0.34 -3.84 11.14
N GLU A 131 -0.88 -5.04 11.00
CA GLU A 131 -0.76 -5.89 9.81
C GLU A 131 -2.12 -6.23 9.22
N GLN A 132 -2.29 -5.87 7.94
CA GLN A 132 -3.43 -6.25 7.12
C GLN A 132 -2.97 -7.38 6.19
N GLN A 133 -3.52 -8.58 6.35
CA GLN A 133 -3.23 -9.73 5.48
C GLN A 133 -4.40 -9.96 4.53
N VAL A 134 -4.11 -10.27 3.26
CA VAL A 134 -5.12 -10.64 2.27
C VAL A 134 -4.77 -12.02 1.72
N ALA A 135 -5.70 -12.96 1.88
CA ALA A 135 -5.47 -14.36 1.51
C ALA A 135 -5.88 -14.67 0.06
N GLY A 136 -6.94 -14.06 -0.45
CA GLY A 136 -7.53 -14.34 -1.76
C GLY A 136 -7.28 -13.24 -2.77
N LEU A 137 -8.04 -12.15 -2.75
CA LEU A 137 -7.95 -11.08 -3.74
C LEU A 137 -7.73 -9.71 -3.08
N LEU A 138 -6.72 -8.99 -3.54
CA LEU A 138 -6.48 -7.59 -3.22
C LEU A 138 -6.75 -6.71 -4.44
N THR A 139 -7.74 -5.84 -4.36
CA THR A 139 -8.07 -4.88 -5.42
C THR A 139 -7.91 -3.46 -4.91
N LEU A 140 -7.06 -2.65 -5.56
CA LEU A 140 -6.87 -1.24 -5.24
C LEU A 140 -6.83 -0.43 -6.54
N GLN A 141 -7.74 0.51 -6.72
CA GLN A 141 -7.80 1.39 -7.89
C GLN A 141 -7.91 2.87 -7.50
N GLY A 142 -6.79 3.59 -7.52
CA GLY A 142 -6.80 5.05 -7.29
C GLY A 142 -6.72 5.50 -5.83
N GLN A 143 -6.30 4.64 -4.89
CA GLN A 143 -6.22 4.94 -3.46
C GLN A 143 -4.84 5.48 -3.06
N THR A 144 -4.83 6.26 -1.99
CA THR A 144 -3.63 6.57 -1.21
C THR A 144 -3.59 5.71 0.05
N LEU A 145 -2.51 4.97 0.27
CA LEU A 145 -2.31 4.16 1.47
C LEU A 145 -1.22 4.81 2.33
N ARG A 146 -1.49 5.02 3.62
CA ARG A 146 -0.54 5.63 4.54
C ARG A 146 -0.49 4.97 5.91
N GLY A 147 0.72 4.73 6.40
CA GLY A 147 0.96 4.41 7.80
C GLY A 147 0.75 5.64 8.71
N GLN A 148 -0.09 5.50 9.73
CA GLN A 148 -0.41 6.58 10.68
C GLN A 148 0.59 6.58 11.83
N GLY A 149 1.49 7.58 11.84
CA GLY A 149 2.47 7.77 12.92
C GLY A 149 3.62 6.75 12.92
N GLY A 150 3.77 5.97 11.84
CA GLY A 150 4.81 4.95 11.70
C GLY A 150 4.49 3.98 10.58
N THR A 151 5.27 2.89 10.48
CA THR A 151 5.10 1.87 9.44
C THR A 151 3.94 0.93 9.78
N ALA A 152 3.03 0.73 8.83
CA ALA A 152 2.03 -0.34 8.83
C ALA A 152 2.41 -1.41 7.79
N ARG A 153 1.76 -2.59 7.81
CA ARG A 153 2.07 -3.69 6.87
C ARG A 153 0.84 -4.14 6.07
N LEU A 154 1.02 -4.32 4.75
CA LEU A 154 0.11 -5.07 3.88
C LEU A 154 0.78 -6.37 3.45
N SER A 155 0.16 -7.52 3.65
CA SER A 155 0.72 -8.79 3.16
C SER A 155 -0.31 -9.50 2.29
N LEU A 156 -0.03 -9.62 0.98
CA LEU A 156 -0.76 -10.57 0.13
C LEU A 156 -0.11 -11.95 0.29
N LEU A 157 -0.88 -12.94 0.73
CA LEU A 157 -0.37 -14.30 0.94
C LEU A 157 -0.03 -15.00 -0.38
N PRO A 158 0.80 -16.06 -0.40
CA PRO A 158 1.34 -16.64 -1.63
C PRO A 158 0.32 -17.07 -2.70
N GLU A 159 -0.87 -17.53 -2.29
CA GLU A 159 -1.94 -17.94 -3.21
C GLU A 159 -2.87 -16.79 -3.62
N GLY A 160 -2.66 -15.61 -3.04
CA GLY A 160 -3.44 -14.43 -3.32
C GLY A 160 -3.18 -13.86 -4.71
N THR A 161 -4.16 -13.13 -5.23
CA THR A 161 -4.08 -12.40 -6.48
C THR A 161 -4.25 -10.90 -6.22
N GLN A 162 -3.75 -10.09 -7.15
CA GLN A 162 -3.79 -8.63 -7.02
C GLN A 162 -4.22 -7.96 -8.31
N ALA A 163 -5.10 -6.97 -8.17
CA ALA A 163 -5.50 -6.02 -9.19
C ALA A 163 -5.25 -4.60 -8.63
N ILE A 164 -4.03 -4.11 -8.79
CA ILE A 164 -3.59 -2.84 -8.19
C ILE A 164 -3.21 -1.86 -9.30
N GLU A 165 -3.85 -0.70 -9.30
CA GLU A 165 -3.65 0.37 -10.29
C GLU A 165 -3.71 1.76 -9.65
N ALA A 166 -2.83 2.64 -10.10
CA ALA A 166 -2.81 4.06 -9.73
C ALA A 166 -2.86 4.31 -8.21
N VAL A 167 -2.04 3.60 -7.43
CA VAL A 167 -1.98 3.77 -5.97
C VAL A 167 -0.79 4.63 -5.53
N GLY A 168 -1.04 5.48 -4.53
CA GLY A 168 0.00 6.19 -3.78
C GLY A 168 0.26 5.49 -2.46
N VAL A 169 1.52 5.26 -2.09
CA VAL A 169 1.86 4.52 -0.87
C VAL A 169 2.95 5.23 -0.08
N ASP A 170 2.73 5.40 1.23
CA ASP A 170 3.74 5.95 2.13
C ASP A 170 3.70 5.30 3.53
N ASN A 171 4.85 4.84 4.02
CA ASN A 171 4.98 4.12 5.28
C ASN A 171 4.12 2.85 5.38
N VAL A 172 3.95 2.14 4.26
CA VAL A 172 3.28 0.84 4.22
C VAL A 172 4.23 -0.22 3.65
N ASP A 173 4.59 -1.18 4.48
CA ASP A 173 5.53 -2.25 4.16
C ASP A 173 4.81 -3.46 3.58
N ALA A 174 5.25 -3.94 2.42
CA ALA A 174 4.71 -5.15 1.78
C ALA A 174 5.62 -6.37 1.88
N ARG A 175 6.76 -6.30 2.58
CA ARG A 175 7.74 -7.40 2.66
C ARG A 175 7.25 -8.66 3.38
N GLY A 176 6.07 -8.59 4.03
CA GLY A 176 5.44 -9.74 4.70
C GLY A 176 4.71 -10.70 3.75
N GLY A 177 4.59 -10.37 2.47
CA GLY A 177 3.89 -11.19 1.47
C GLY A 177 4.48 -11.06 0.06
N GLN A 178 3.64 -11.27 -0.94
CA GLN A 178 4.00 -11.09 -2.35
C GLN A 178 4.41 -9.64 -2.66
N HIS A 179 5.19 -9.45 -3.71
CA HIS A 179 5.55 -8.13 -4.26
C HIS A 179 4.30 -7.46 -4.86
N LEU A 180 3.94 -6.26 -4.41
CA LEU A 180 2.64 -5.63 -4.70
C LEU A 180 2.68 -4.54 -5.78
N ALA A 181 1.90 -4.67 -6.84
CA ALA A 181 1.91 -3.77 -7.99
C ALA A 181 3.28 -3.70 -8.68
N PRO A 182 3.90 -4.85 -9.03
CA PRO A 182 5.27 -4.90 -9.53
C PRO A 182 5.44 -4.21 -10.88
N THR A 183 4.37 -3.90 -11.62
CA THR A 183 4.42 -3.19 -12.91
C THR A 183 4.03 -1.71 -12.80
N GLN A 184 3.69 -1.25 -11.60
CA GLN A 184 3.23 0.12 -11.34
C GLN A 184 4.34 0.97 -10.72
N HIS A 185 4.06 2.26 -10.53
CA HIS A 185 4.92 3.21 -9.83
C HIS A 185 4.15 3.88 -8.68
N ASN A 186 4.89 4.33 -7.67
CA ASN A 186 4.30 5.04 -6.55
C ASN A 186 3.81 6.43 -6.98
N LEU A 187 2.53 6.74 -6.75
CA LEU A 187 1.99 8.07 -7.00
C LEU A 187 2.41 9.11 -5.94
N ILE A 188 2.94 8.67 -4.80
CA ILE A 188 3.52 9.58 -3.79
C ILE A 188 5.03 9.70 -4.06
N ALA A 189 5.45 10.88 -4.51
CA ALA A 189 6.87 11.19 -4.65
C ALA A 189 7.59 11.11 -3.29
N GLY A 190 8.62 10.27 -3.21
CA GLY A 190 9.39 10.05 -1.98
C GLY A 190 8.70 9.18 -0.92
N GLY A 191 7.53 8.60 -1.21
CA GLY A 191 6.81 7.72 -0.29
C GLY A 191 7.56 6.42 -0.01
N VAL A 192 7.56 5.99 1.26
CA VAL A 192 8.25 4.76 1.69
C VAL A 192 7.35 3.55 1.49
N ALA A 193 7.61 2.77 0.43
CA ALA A 193 6.77 1.64 0.02
C ALA A 193 7.61 0.38 -0.31
N PRO A 194 8.27 -0.25 0.67
CA PRO A 194 9.12 -1.41 0.40
C PRO A 194 8.29 -2.63 -0.06
N ASN A 195 8.79 -3.35 -1.07
CA ASN A 195 8.13 -4.49 -1.72
C ASN A 195 6.77 -4.17 -2.37
N TRP A 196 6.56 -2.91 -2.78
CA TRP A 196 5.43 -2.52 -3.62
C TRP A 196 5.86 -2.45 -5.08
N PHE A 197 6.33 -1.30 -5.50
CA PHE A 197 6.50 -1.04 -6.92
C PHE A 197 7.74 -1.72 -7.48
N GLN A 198 7.84 -1.73 -8.80
CA GLN A 198 9.10 -1.98 -9.47
C GLN A 198 10.16 -1.03 -8.89
N PRO A 199 11.39 -1.50 -8.62
CA PRO A 199 12.48 -0.59 -8.32
C PRO A 199 12.54 0.45 -9.43
N ALA A 200 12.61 1.74 -9.06
CA ALA A 200 12.83 2.79 -10.04
C ALA A 200 14.04 2.35 -10.88
N ALA A 201 13.86 2.25 -12.19
CA ALA A 201 14.94 1.86 -13.08
C ALA A 201 16.15 2.75 -12.72
N PRO A 202 17.33 2.17 -12.41
CA PRO A 202 18.52 2.98 -12.14
C PRO A 202 18.64 3.88 -13.35
N GLY A 203 18.56 5.19 -13.09
CA GLY A 203 18.13 6.16 -14.07
C GLY A 203 18.72 5.83 -15.45
N ALA A 204 17.88 5.92 -16.49
CA ALA A 204 18.40 6.50 -17.71
C ALA A 204 19.03 7.81 -17.23
N GLY A 205 20.34 7.76 -16.96
CA GLY A 205 21.07 8.89 -16.46
C GLY A 205 20.68 9.99 -17.40
N VAL A 206 20.37 11.16 -16.86
CA VAL A 206 20.38 12.36 -17.68
C VAL A 206 21.73 12.26 -18.39
N VAL A 207 21.71 11.88 -19.66
CA VAL A 207 22.87 11.97 -20.52
C VAL A 207 22.99 13.47 -20.55
N ALA A 208 23.79 14.01 -19.62
CA ALA A 208 24.12 15.41 -19.61
C ALA A 208 24.54 15.67 -21.05
N PRO A 209 23.83 16.55 -21.79
CA PRO A 209 24.22 16.83 -23.15
C PRO A 209 25.69 17.16 -23.07
N VAL A 210 26.53 16.34 -23.71
CA VAL A 210 27.96 16.61 -23.78
C VAL A 210 28.03 18.04 -24.28
N PRO A 211 28.55 19.00 -23.48
CA PRO A 211 28.63 20.36 -23.94
C PRO A 211 29.53 20.29 -25.18
N LEU A 212 28.91 20.43 -26.35
CA LEU A 212 29.63 20.73 -27.57
C LEU A 212 30.19 22.12 -27.33
N GLY A 213 31.35 22.16 -26.68
CA GLY A 213 32.06 23.38 -26.33
C GLY A 213 32.56 24.02 -27.61
N GLY A 214 31.68 24.74 -28.29
CA GLY A 214 31.94 25.54 -29.48
C GLY A 214 32.60 24.80 -30.66
N PRO A 215 32.70 25.46 -31.82
CA PRO A 215 33.37 24.92 -33.02
C PRO A 215 34.87 24.62 -32.81
N TRP A 216 35.46 25.04 -31.70
CA TRP A 216 36.88 24.86 -31.40
C TRP A 216 37.23 23.50 -30.79
N SER A 217 36.30 22.82 -30.11
CA SER A 217 36.57 21.52 -29.45
C SER A 217 36.80 20.37 -30.44
N LEU A 218 36.14 20.40 -31.60
CA LEU A 218 36.39 19.45 -32.70
C LEU A 218 37.76 19.70 -33.38
N GLY A 219 38.23 20.95 -33.41
CA GLY A 219 39.52 21.30 -34.01
C GLY A 219 40.71 20.69 -33.26
N VAL A 220 40.64 20.64 -31.92
CA VAL A 220 41.73 20.09 -31.09
C VAL A 220 41.85 18.57 -31.23
N LEU A 221 40.73 17.85 -31.34
CA LEU A 221 40.73 16.39 -31.53
C LEU A 221 41.27 15.99 -32.91
N ILE A 222 40.93 16.73 -33.97
CA ILE A 222 41.45 16.47 -35.32
C ILE A 222 42.94 16.80 -35.43
N ALA A 223 43.40 17.89 -34.79
CA ALA A 223 44.82 18.26 -34.75
C ALA A 223 45.67 17.23 -33.97
N GLY A 224 45.12 16.65 -32.89
CA GLY A 224 45.79 15.60 -32.11
C GLY A 224 46.01 14.30 -32.89
N VAL A 225 45.03 13.89 -33.71
CA VAL A 225 45.14 12.67 -34.55
C VAL A 225 46.11 12.87 -35.72
N LEU A 226 46.18 14.07 -36.31
CA LEU A 226 47.15 14.35 -37.38
C LEU A 226 48.59 14.47 -36.86
N ALA A 227 48.80 14.98 -35.65
CA ALA A 227 50.12 15.09 -35.03
C ALA A 227 50.72 13.71 -34.66
N THR A 228 49.88 12.72 -34.33
CA THR A 228 50.35 11.35 -34.05
C THR A 228 50.61 10.56 -35.34
N ALA A 229 49.83 10.77 -36.41
CA ALA A 229 50.07 10.17 -37.72
C ALA A 229 51.34 10.72 -38.43
N GLY A 230 51.67 12.01 -38.23
CA GLY A 230 52.87 12.62 -38.80
C GLY A 230 54.18 12.07 -38.24
N ARG A 231 54.24 11.74 -36.93
CA ARG A 231 55.44 11.20 -36.28
C ARG A 231 55.77 9.77 -36.71
N TRP A 232 54.76 8.98 -37.11
CA TRP A 232 54.98 7.62 -37.61
C TRP A 232 55.59 7.60 -39.02
N ARG A 233 55.27 8.57 -39.89
CA ARG A 233 55.85 8.66 -41.24
C ARG A 233 57.30 9.16 -41.29
N GLN A 234 57.77 9.89 -40.28
CA GLN A 234 59.16 10.35 -40.24
C GLN A 234 60.14 9.28 -39.74
N ARG A 235 59.69 8.32 -38.92
CA ARG A 235 60.56 7.22 -38.46
C ARG A 235 60.82 6.15 -39.53
N SER A 236 59.96 6.02 -40.55
CA SER A 236 60.13 5.01 -41.60
C SER A 236 61.03 5.44 -42.76
N ARG A 237 61.53 6.68 -42.79
CA ARG A 237 62.38 7.21 -43.88
C ARG A 237 63.89 7.25 -43.58
N SER A 238 64.31 6.93 -42.35
CA SER A 238 65.72 7.01 -41.94
C SER A 238 66.50 5.69 -42.02
N GLY A 239 65.94 4.64 -42.64
CA GLY A 239 66.48 3.28 -42.59
C GLY A 239 66.90 2.63 -43.91
N ALA A 240 67.07 3.39 -45.00
CA ALA A 240 67.48 2.81 -46.29
C ALA A 240 68.59 3.64 -46.94
N GLY A 241 69.83 3.18 -46.83
CA GLY A 241 70.95 3.70 -47.60
C GLY A 241 72.32 3.51 -46.96
N ALA A 242 72.87 2.29 -47.00
CA ALA A 242 74.32 2.08 -46.97
C ALA A 242 74.68 1.13 -48.12
N PRO A 243 75.53 1.55 -49.09
CA PRO A 243 75.81 0.79 -50.30
C PRO A 243 76.97 -0.21 -50.13
N LEU A 244 76.93 -1.24 -50.97
CA LEU A 244 77.98 -2.23 -51.22
C LEU A 244 79.22 -1.57 -51.86
N GLY A 245 80.42 -1.97 -51.41
CA GLY A 245 81.69 -1.61 -52.04
C GLY A 245 82.76 -2.68 -51.80
N ARG A 246 82.94 -3.52 -52.83
CA ARG A 246 84.08 -4.37 -53.24
C ARG A 246 84.92 -5.10 -52.19
#